data_AF-A0A2U9SC84-F1
#
_entry.id   AF-A0A2U9SC84-F1
#
_cell.length_a   1.000
_cell.length_b   1.000
_cell.length_c   1.000
_cell.angle_alpha   90.00
_cell.angle_beta   90.00
_cell.angle_gamma   90.00
#
_symmetry.space_group_name_H-M   'P 1'
#
loop_
_entity.id
_entity.type
_entity.pdbx_description
1 polymer ?
#
loop_
_entity_poly.entity_id
_entity_poly.type
_entity_poly.pdbx_seq_one_letter_code
_entity_poly.pdbx_strand_id
1 'polypeptide(L)'
;MSKMAPTSAAQLILFELEDRSQSHLIALYDLAPRFVFVSRDNDKEKVAKEKGELVTKDSFIKSVRREFAFRGRNYRLTVQPARIDRLSSAKKDDRAPGSGPDLVEVEIFPSEREQVVEQVVRRLAMDRSRLSLTGENRDKVQMRFSLYEIQRELRAVNHTLSIQDIRESLTILARSRIIISTGGSAEPGKKSRGQNLLESTAFPVLAIRSRPDLVDEDGGVEETYLEFNPLVSAAIRDLEFKPVSYAWLMKLKSPVSRWLYNRLSIEYDTADDDAKPVSISADEIIKNSGMNEWSRRRDTLRVVTAAVDALVDEGILDIADKEYTKVGKRIDAIDYVLTPSQKFLDQVRRGRRVQTTNIDLLKQIVGNAMRPDGFVPLKTGEAVEVRNKRAKRLADQPKAEQGSLPLPKK
;
A
#
# COMPACT_ATOMS: atom_id res chain seq x y z
N MET A 1 11.68 31.08 -22.64
CA MET A 1 11.72 29.79 -21.89
C MET A 1 11.34 28.67 -22.85
N SER A 2 12.31 27.84 -23.24
CA SER A 2 12.08 26.76 -24.21
C SER A 2 11.16 25.70 -23.61
N LYS A 3 10.00 25.45 -24.24
CA LYS A 3 9.14 24.30 -23.93
C LYS A 3 9.89 23.04 -24.35
N MET A 4 10.71 22.48 -23.47
CA MET A 4 11.25 21.14 -23.66
C MET A 4 10.08 20.14 -23.69
N ALA A 5 10.03 19.33 -24.74
CA ALA A 5 9.02 18.28 -24.92
C ALA A 5 8.92 17.40 -23.66
N PRO A 6 7.73 16.88 -23.30
CA PRO A 6 7.57 16.04 -22.13
C PRO A 6 8.38 14.75 -22.32
N THR A 7 9.58 14.74 -21.75
CA THR A 7 10.45 13.57 -21.70
C THR A 7 9.86 12.65 -20.64
N SER A 8 9.28 11.53 -21.07
CA SER A 8 8.95 10.43 -20.15
C SER A 8 10.26 9.74 -19.74
N ALA A 9 10.21 8.87 -18.74
CA ALA A 9 11.36 8.07 -18.35
C ALA A 9 11.10 6.59 -18.59
N ALA A 10 12.14 5.85 -18.97
CA ALA A 10 12.06 4.42 -19.22
C ALA A 10 11.38 3.67 -18.06
N GLN A 11 11.77 3.99 -16.82
CA GLN A 11 11.22 3.35 -15.64
C GLN A 11 9.73 3.62 -15.43
N LEU A 12 9.23 4.83 -15.76
CA LEU A 12 7.80 5.13 -15.68
C LEU A 12 7.00 4.28 -16.67
N ILE A 13 7.54 4.06 -17.88
CA ILE A 13 6.92 3.20 -18.89
C ILE A 13 6.95 1.73 -18.44
N LEU A 14 8.04 1.28 -17.84
CA LEU A 14 8.17 -0.09 -17.35
C LEU A 14 7.29 -0.36 -16.11
N PHE A 15 6.89 0.69 -15.39
CA PHE A 15 5.90 0.62 -14.31
C PHE A 15 4.47 0.39 -14.84
N GLU A 16 4.16 0.80 -16.08
CA GLU A 16 2.83 0.60 -16.68
C GLU A 16 2.49 -0.90 -16.79
N LEU A 17 1.23 -1.27 -16.53
CA LEU A 17 0.73 -2.62 -16.80
C LEU A 17 -0.80 -2.55 -16.94
N GLU A 18 -1.30 -2.82 -18.15
CA GLU A 18 -2.72 -2.63 -18.49
C GLU A 18 -3.65 -3.69 -17.88
N ASP A 19 -3.11 -4.77 -17.30
CA ASP A 19 -3.92 -5.77 -16.59
C ASP A 19 -4.46 -5.18 -15.29
N ARG A 20 -5.73 -4.77 -15.33
CA ARG A 20 -6.45 -4.18 -14.18
C ARG A 20 -6.63 -5.13 -13.00
N SER A 21 -6.38 -6.43 -13.16
CA SER A 21 -6.37 -7.38 -12.04
C SER A 21 -5.09 -7.30 -11.19
N GLN A 22 -4.13 -6.45 -11.58
CA GLN A 22 -2.82 -6.34 -10.96
C GLN A 22 -2.60 -4.97 -10.29
N SER A 23 -1.77 -4.97 -9.25
CA SER A 23 -1.18 -3.78 -8.60
C SER A 23 0.32 -4.02 -8.45
N HIS A 24 1.10 -3.00 -8.10
CA HIS A 24 2.51 -3.18 -7.75
C HIS A 24 2.73 -3.30 -6.24
N LEU A 25 3.54 -4.29 -5.86
CA LEU A 25 4.10 -4.49 -4.54
C LEU A 25 5.50 -3.89 -4.46
N ILE A 26 5.72 -3.06 -3.45
CA ILE A 26 6.98 -2.40 -3.10
C ILE A 26 7.35 -2.85 -1.71
N ALA A 27 8.26 -3.82 -1.63
CA ALA A 27 8.38 -4.73 -0.50
C ALA A 27 8.56 -4.06 0.87
N LEU A 28 9.56 -3.17 1.03
CA LEU A 28 9.81 -2.50 2.32
C LEU A 28 8.64 -1.57 2.70
N TYR A 29 8.11 -0.83 1.73
CA TYR A 29 7.06 0.15 1.97
C TYR A 29 5.71 -0.50 2.31
N ASP A 30 5.42 -1.66 1.74
CA ASP A 30 4.15 -2.37 1.94
C ASP A 30 4.14 -3.32 3.13
N LEU A 31 5.30 -3.84 3.53
CA LEU A 31 5.42 -4.66 4.73
C LEU A 31 5.61 -3.83 6.00
N ALA A 32 6.02 -2.57 5.89
CA ALA A 32 6.09 -1.67 7.04
C ALA A 32 4.69 -1.50 7.66
N PRO A 33 4.52 -1.73 8.98
CA PRO A 33 3.22 -1.67 9.66
C PRO A 33 2.76 -0.22 9.89
N ARG A 34 2.48 0.51 8.81
CA ARG A 34 2.24 1.96 8.79
C ARG A 34 0.78 2.40 8.97
N PHE A 35 -0.12 1.44 9.09
CA PHE A 35 -1.54 1.65 9.39
C PHE A 35 -1.84 1.30 10.85
N VAL A 36 -2.88 1.90 11.43
CA VAL A 36 -3.32 1.65 12.80
C VAL A 36 -4.77 1.18 12.77
N PHE A 37 -5.01 -0.03 13.28
CA PHE A 37 -6.32 -0.69 13.19
C PHE A 37 -6.96 -0.77 14.57
N VAL A 38 -8.10 -0.14 14.80
CA VAL A 38 -8.72 -0.10 16.13
C VAL A 38 -9.31 -1.47 16.50
N SER A 39 -8.95 -1.98 17.67
CA SER A 39 -9.56 -3.18 18.25
C SER A 39 -10.94 -2.82 18.81
N ARG A 40 -11.97 -3.60 18.47
CA ARG A 40 -13.36 -3.37 18.90
C ARG A 40 -13.59 -3.51 20.41
N ASP A 41 -12.65 -4.12 21.13
CA ASP A 41 -12.84 -4.58 22.51
C ASP A 41 -12.42 -3.55 23.59
N ASN A 42 -11.78 -2.44 23.21
CA ASN A 42 -11.44 -1.39 24.18
C ASN A 42 -12.65 -0.47 24.42
N ASP A 43 -13.57 -0.93 25.27
CA ASP A 43 -14.70 -0.14 25.80
C ASP A 43 -14.30 0.94 26.81
N LYS A 44 -13.00 1.08 27.12
CA LYS A 44 -12.54 1.95 28.22
C LYS A 44 -12.30 3.41 27.86
N GLU A 45 -12.30 3.79 26.59
CA GLU A 45 -12.40 5.19 26.20
C GLU A 45 -13.51 5.36 25.19
N LYS A 46 -14.47 6.24 25.50
CA LYS A 46 -15.45 6.81 24.57
C LYS A 46 -14.73 7.72 23.53
N VAL A 47 -13.64 7.25 22.93
CA VAL A 47 -13.14 7.79 21.66
C VAL A 47 -14.22 7.49 20.64
N ALA A 48 -14.70 8.51 19.93
CA ALA A 48 -15.85 8.39 19.04
C ALA A 48 -15.60 7.27 18.01
N LYS A 49 -16.26 6.12 18.23
CA LYS A 49 -16.18 4.89 17.43
C LYS A 49 -16.88 5.06 16.08
N GLU A 50 -16.65 6.16 15.36
CA GLU A 50 -17.11 6.28 13.99
C GLU A 50 -16.03 5.69 13.08
N LYS A 51 -16.37 4.60 12.37
CA LYS A 51 -15.56 3.99 11.28
C LYS A 51 -14.26 3.26 11.67
N GLY A 52 -14.01 2.97 12.95
CA GLY A 52 -12.82 2.19 13.36
C GLY A 52 -11.52 3.02 13.42
N GLU A 53 -11.67 4.31 13.69
CA GLU A 53 -10.59 5.30 13.83
C GLU A 53 -10.38 5.65 15.30
N LEU A 54 -9.15 6.07 15.66
CA LEU A 54 -8.88 6.76 16.93
C LEU A 54 -9.13 8.24 16.69
N VAL A 55 -10.28 8.76 17.12
CA VAL A 55 -10.69 10.16 16.94
C VAL A 55 -10.85 10.81 18.31
N THR A 56 -9.92 11.69 18.68
CA THR A 56 -10.06 12.48 19.91
C THR A 56 -10.26 13.94 19.59
N LYS A 57 -11.39 14.49 20.07
CA LYS A 57 -11.63 15.93 20.13
C LYS A 57 -10.82 16.50 21.31
N ASP A 58 -10.08 17.57 21.08
CA ASP A 58 -9.37 18.36 22.10
C ASP A 58 -8.32 17.58 22.93
N SER A 59 -7.80 16.44 22.43
CA SER A 59 -6.78 15.65 23.13
C SER A 59 -5.63 15.24 22.22
N PHE A 60 -4.41 15.26 22.76
CA PHE A 60 -3.19 14.87 22.06
C PHE A 60 -3.07 13.35 21.94
N ILE A 61 -3.00 12.82 20.72
CA ILE A 61 -2.78 11.39 20.46
C ILE A 61 -1.28 11.12 20.32
N LYS A 62 -0.78 10.18 21.14
CA LYS A 62 0.63 9.76 21.09
C LYS A 62 0.94 9.03 19.77
N SER A 63 2.10 9.31 19.20
CA SER A 63 2.62 8.56 18.04
C SER A 63 2.74 7.06 18.34
N VAL A 64 2.42 6.24 17.35
CA VAL A 64 2.57 4.77 17.44
C VAL A 64 4.00 4.39 17.06
N ARG A 65 4.67 3.62 17.92
CA ARG A 65 6.04 3.14 17.69
C ARG A 65 6.04 1.62 17.59
N ARG A 66 6.65 1.08 16.53
CA ARG A 66 6.70 -0.36 16.25
C ARG A 66 8.10 -0.78 15.82
N GLU A 67 8.39 -2.07 15.95
CA GLU A 67 9.56 -2.70 15.37
C GLU A 67 9.10 -3.79 14.40
N PHE A 68 9.76 -3.87 13.24
CA PHE A 68 9.44 -4.88 12.24
C PHE A 68 10.72 -5.37 11.56
N ALA A 69 10.69 -6.61 11.09
CA ALA A 69 11.80 -7.23 10.37
C ALA A 69 11.54 -7.20 8.86
N PHE A 70 12.58 -6.91 8.08
CA PHE A 70 12.54 -7.00 6.63
C PHE A 70 13.91 -7.43 6.09
N ARG A 71 13.94 -8.53 5.32
CA ARG A 71 15.17 -9.12 4.73
C ARG A 71 16.31 -9.28 5.76
N GLY A 72 16.00 -9.87 6.91
CA GLY A 72 16.97 -10.13 7.99
C GLY A 72 17.45 -8.90 8.76
N ARG A 73 16.88 -7.71 8.51
CA ARG A 73 17.19 -6.47 9.25
C ARG A 73 15.99 -6.01 10.07
N ASN A 74 16.26 -5.52 11.27
CA ASN A 74 15.25 -4.89 12.12
C ASN A 74 15.16 -3.40 11.81
N TYR A 75 13.93 -2.90 11.73
CA TYR A 75 13.60 -1.50 11.52
C TYR A 75 12.70 -1.02 12.65
N ARG A 76 12.83 0.26 12.99
CA ARG A 76 11.90 0.95 13.88
C ARG A 76 11.05 1.91 13.06
N LEU A 77 9.74 1.80 13.28
CA LEU A 77 8.72 2.63 12.65
C LEU A 77 8.09 3.56 13.70
N THR A 78 7.94 4.84 13.35
CA THR A 78 7.06 5.76 14.08
C THR A 78 5.99 6.28 13.14
N VAL A 79 4.73 6.18 13.54
CA VAL A 79 3.57 6.73 12.83
C VAL A 79 3.00 7.88 13.67
N GLN A 80 2.85 9.06 13.07
CA GLN A 80 2.20 10.21 13.68
C GLN A 80 0.84 10.44 13.03
N PRO A 81 -0.20 10.80 13.81
CA PRO A 81 -1.54 10.96 13.27
C PRO A 81 -1.60 12.16 12.30
N ALA A 82 -2.53 12.09 11.35
CA ALA A 82 -2.95 13.23 10.56
C ALA A 82 -3.87 14.11 11.40
N ARG A 83 -3.72 15.42 11.28
CA ARG A 83 -4.58 16.43 11.88
C ARG A 83 -5.50 17.01 10.80
N ILE A 84 -6.81 16.85 10.96
CA ILE A 84 -7.82 17.27 9.99
C ILE A 84 -8.99 17.99 10.65
N ASP A 85 -9.68 18.82 9.89
CA ASP A 85 -10.90 19.51 10.33
C ASP A 85 -12.13 18.70 9.95
N ARG A 86 -13.02 18.46 10.91
CA ARG A 86 -14.33 17.83 10.68
C ARG A 86 -15.47 18.76 11.06
N LEU A 87 -16.61 18.62 10.39
CA LEU A 87 -17.85 19.26 10.79
C LEU A 87 -18.25 18.79 12.18
N SER A 88 -18.49 19.74 13.08
CA SER A 88 -19.00 19.48 14.42
C SER A 88 -20.37 18.81 14.33
N SER A 89 -20.52 17.69 15.03
CA SER A 89 -21.79 16.99 15.22
C SER A 89 -22.71 17.67 16.25
N ALA A 90 -22.34 18.87 16.75
CA ALA A 90 -23.19 19.65 17.63
C ALA A 90 -24.60 19.82 17.03
N LYS A 91 -25.61 19.47 17.83
CA LYS A 91 -27.02 19.53 17.44
C LYS A 91 -27.35 20.94 16.96
N LYS A 92 -28.17 21.01 15.91
CA LYS A 92 -28.62 22.26 15.29
C LYS A 92 -29.23 23.25 16.30
N ASP A 93 -29.79 22.73 17.40
CA ASP A 93 -30.47 23.50 18.47
C ASP A 93 -29.52 24.33 19.35
N ASP A 94 -28.22 24.01 19.41
CA ASP A 94 -27.23 24.77 20.19
C ASP A 94 -26.50 25.86 19.36
N ARG A 95 -26.84 25.98 18.07
CA ARG A 95 -26.17 26.94 17.17
C ARG A 95 -26.88 28.28 17.22
N ALA A 96 -26.11 29.35 17.43
CA ALA A 96 -26.61 30.70 17.23
C ALA A 96 -27.08 30.87 15.76
N PRO A 97 -28.28 31.42 15.51
CA PRO A 97 -28.78 31.64 14.16
C PRO A 97 -27.79 32.52 13.37
N GLY A 98 -27.29 32.01 12.24
CA GLY A 98 -26.30 32.68 11.38
C GLY A 98 -24.85 32.26 11.59
N SER A 99 -24.54 31.37 12.54
CA SER A 99 -23.20 30.79 12.68
C SER A 99 -22.91 29.79 11.55
N GLY A 100 -21.71 29.87 10.96
CA GLY A 100 -21.22 28.90 9.98
C GLY A 100 -21.06 27.50 10.55
N PRO A 101 -20.69 26.49 9.74
CA PRO A 101 -20.39 25.16 10.27
C PRO A 101 -19.22 25.22 11.24
N ASP A 102 -19.45 24.86 12.51
CA ASP A 102 -18.37 24.66 13.47
C ASP A 102 -17.45 23.55 12.97
N LEU A 103 -16.17 23.85 12.81
CA LEU A 103 -15.13 22.86 12.51
C LEU A 103 -14.44 22.45 13.82
N VAL A 104 -14.21 21.16 13.96
CA VAL A 104 -13.47 20.57 15.08
C VAL A 104 -12.22 19.92 14.52
N GLU A 105 -11.07 20.30 15.07
CA GLU A 105 -9.81 19.65 14.77
C GLU A 105 -9.76 18.27 15.43
N VAL A 106 -9.42 17.25 14.64
CA VAL A 106 -9.28 15.88 15.11
C VAL A 106 -7.96 15.29 14.64
N GLU A 107 -7.35 14.45 15.48
CA GLU A 107 -6.18 13.65 15.14
C GLU A 107 -6.61 12.23 14.78
N ILE A 108 -6.13 11.71 13.65
CA ILE A 108 -6.55 10.42 13.07
C ILE A 108 -5.35 9.70 12.46
N PHE A 109 -5.20 8.41 12.74
CA PHE A 109 -4.23 7.56 12.05
C PHE A 109 -4.78 6.97 10.75
N PRO A 110 -3.92 6.73 9.73
CA PRO A 110 -4.31 5.98 8.55
C PRO A 110 -4.70 4.56 8.97
N SER A 111 -5.88 4.13 8.54
CA SER A 111 -6.52 2.88 8.95
C SER A 111 -6.74 1.95 7.75
N GLU A 112 -7.64 0.98 7.91
CA GLU A 112 -8.06 0.09 6.83
C GLU A 112 -8.62 0.83 5.61
N ARG A 113 -9.43 1.89 5.83
CA ARG A 113 -10.00 2.69 4.73
C ARG A 113 -8.89 3.31 3.87
N GLU A 114 -7.93 3.96 4.52
CA GLU A 114 -6.79 4.58 3.85
C GLU A 114 -5.92 3.54 3.13
N GLN A 115 -5.75 2.35 3.71
CA GLN A 115 -5.01 1.26 3.06
C GLN A 115 -5.67 0.84 1.74
N VAL A 116 -7.00 0.73 1.69
CA VAL A 116 -7.73 0.38 0.45
C VAL A 116 -7.63 1.52 -0.57
N VAL A 117 -7.82 2.78 -0.14
CA VAL A 117 -7.70 3.95 -1.03
C VAL A 117 -6.30 4.04 -1.65
N GLU A 118 -5.26 3.81 -0.87
CA GLU A 118 -3.89 3.81 -1.39
C GLU A 118 -3.65 2.69 -2.41
N GLN A 119 -4.19 1.49 -2.19
CA GLN A 119 -4.10 0.41 -3.17
C GLN A 119 -4.81 0.74 -4.50
N VAL A 120 -5.95 1.44 -4.45
CA VAL A 120 -6.65 1.94 -5.64
C VAL A 120 -5.80 2.97 -6.39
N VAL A 121 -5.19 3.92 -5.67
CA VAL A 121 -4.26 4.90 -6.25
C VAL A 121 -3.10 4.19 -6.94
N ARG A 122 -2.51 3.17 -6.30
CA ARG A 122 -1.41 2.39 -6.87
C ARG A 122 -1.82 1.58 -8.11
N ARG A 123 -3.04 1.04 -8.15
CA ARG A 123 -3.61 0.40 -9.35
C ARG A 123 -3.70 1.41 -10.48
N LEU A 124 -4.33 2.56 -10.23
CA LEU A 124 -4.48 3.63 -11.23
C LEU A 124 -3.13 4.13 -11.75
N ALA A 125 -2.09 4.17 -10.92
CA ALA A 125 -0.74 4.57 -11.32
C ALA A 125 -0.11 3.67 -12.40
N MET A 126 -0.61 2.44 -12.58
CA MET A 126 -0.15 1.51 -13.61
C MET A 126 -0.78 1.77 -14.98
N ASP A 127 -1.83 2.59 -15.04
CA ASP A 127 -2.42 2.99 -16.31
C ASP A 127 -1.43 3.87 -17.10
N ARG A 128 -1.45 3.73 -18.42
CA ARG A 128 -0.54 4.43 -19.32
C ARG A 128 -0.56 5.94 -19.12
N SER A 129 0.61 6.56 -19.13
CA SER A 129 0.78 8.03 -19.07
C SER A 129 0.20 8.71 -17.82
N ARG A 130 -0.04 7.98 -16.72
CA ARG A 130 -0.49 8.58 -15.45
C ARG A 130 0.62 9.24 -14.64
N LEU A 131 1.84 8.75 -14.80
CA LEU A 131 2.99 9.17 -14.03
C LEU A 131 3.84 10.21 -14.77
N SER A 132 4.38 11.15 -13.99
CA SER A 132 5.32 12.16 -14.46
C SER A 132 6.39 12.42 -13.39
N LEU A 133 7.53 12.97 -13.81
CA LEU A 133 8.62 13.34 -12.91
C LEU A 133 8.56 14.82 -12.56
N THR A 134 8.69 15.13 -11.28
CA THR A 134 8.73 16.50 -10.72
C THR A 134 9.97 16.69 -9.85
N GLY A 135 10.15 17.91 -9.31
CA GLY A 135 11.33 18.31 -8.56
C GLY A 135 12.48 18.76 -9.46
N GLU A 136 13.45 19.46 -8.87
CA GLU A 136 14.61 20.02 -9.57
C GLU A 136 15.45 18.92 -10.24
N ASN A 137 15.63 17.79 -9.55
CA ASN A 137 16.38 16.63 -10.03
C ASN A 137 15.52 15.64 -10.84
N ARG A 138 14.23 15.92 -11.06
CA ARG A 138 13.27 15.02 -11.72
C ARG A 138 13.24 13.62 -11.11
N ASP A 139 13.30 13.53 -9.79
CA ASP A 139 13.40 12.30 -8.99
C ASP A 139 12.12 11.97 -8.21
N LYS A 140 11.15 12.89 -8.20
CA LYS A 140 9.85 12.70 -7.55
C LYS A 140 8.84 12.18 -8.55
N VAL A 141 8.12 11.11 -8.20
CA VAL A 141 7.08 10.54 -9.05
C VAL A 141 5.72 11.14 -8.67
N GLN A 142 5.12 11.87 -9.61
CA GLN A 142 3.80 12.47 -9.48
C GLN A 142 2.76 11.71 -10.32
N MET A 143 1.55 11.57 -9.79
CA MET A 143 0.39 10.99 -10.47
C MET A 143 -0.75 12.00 -10.56
N ARG A 144 -1.38 12.10 -11.74
CA ARG A 144 -2.64 12.85 -11.95
C ARG A 144 -3.85 11.91 -11.98
N PHE A 145 -4.95 12.34 -11.38
CA PHE A 145 -6.21 11.61 -11.32
C PHE A 145 -7.38 12.54 -11.01
N SER A 146 -8.61 12.02 -11.00
CA SER A 146 -9.76 12.67 -10.38
C SER A 146 -10.33 11.81 -9.25
N LEU A 147 -11.02 12.43 -8.28
CA LEU A 147 -11.68 11.71 -7.19
C LEU A 147 -12.75 10.72 -7.70
N TYR A 148 -13.38 11.05 -8.83
CA TYR A 148 -14.34 10.17 -9.50
C TYR A 148 -13.69 8.88 -10.03
N GLU A 149 -12.44 8.94 -10.50
CA GLU A 149 -11.72 7.73 -10.94
C GLU A 149 -11.47 6.77 -9.78
N ILE A 150 -11.07 7.29 -8.62
CA ILE A 150 -10.91 6.47 -7.40
C ILE A 150 -12.26 5.88 -7.00
N GLN A 151 -13.33 6.69 -6.98
CA GLN A 151 -14.66 6.22 -6.62
C GLN A 151 -15.16 5.11 -7.56
N ARG A 152 -14.99 5.29 -8.87
CA ARG A 152 -15.37 4.29 -9.88
C ARG A 152 -14.55 3.01 -9.72
N GLU A 153 -13.27 3.13 -9.43
CA GLU A 153 -12.42 1.97 -9.21
C GLU A 153 -12.79 1.20 -7.95
N LEU A 154 -13.02 1.89 -6.82
CA LEU A 154 -13.53 1.27 -5.59
C LEU A 154 -14.81 0.47 -5.87
N ARG A 155 -15.78 1.07 -6.58
CA ARG A 155 -17.04 0.39 -6.94
C ARG A 155 -16.80 -0.86 -7.79
N ALA A 156 -15.80 -0.84 -8.67
CA ALA A 156 -15.45 -1.98 -9.52
C ALA A 156 -14.86 -3.16 -8.73
N VAL A 157 -14.42 -2.92 -7.49
CA VAL A 157 -13.86 -3.94 -6.60
C VAL A 157 -14.71 -4.15 -5.33
N ASN A 158 -16.00 -3.82 -5.41
CA ASN A 158 -16.99 -3.97 -4.32
C ASN A 158 -16.66 -3.20 -3.04
N HIS A 159 -15.92 -2.10 -3.17
CA HIS A 159 -15.73 -1.09 -2.12
C HIS A 159 -16.50 0.18 -2.48
N THR A 160 -17.14 0.84 -1.52
CA THR A 160 -17.91 2.07 -1.79
C THR A 160 -17.52 3.17 -0.82
N LEU A 161 -17.09 4.30 -1.36
CA LEU A 161 -16.82 5.53 -0.60
C LEU A 161 -17.42 6.74 -1.31
N SER A 162 -17.87 7.72 -0.54
CA SER A 162 -18.26 9.02 -1.08
C SER A 162 -17.02 9.79 -1.55
N ILE A 163 -17.21 10.79 -2.42
CA ILE A 163 -16.12 11.69 -2.85
C ILE A 163 -15.51 12.41 -1.64
N GLN A 164 -16.33 12.75 -0.64
CA GLN A 164 -15.88 13.35 0.61
C GLN A 164 -15.00 12.39 1.43
N ASP A 165 -15.40 11.13 1.57
CA ASP A 165 -14.59 10.11 2.27
C ASP A 165 -13.27 9.83 1.54
N ILE A 166 -13.27 9.84 0.21
CA ILE A 166 -12.05 9.68 -0.60
C ILE A 166 -11.11 10.87 -0.37
N ARG A 167 -11.64 12.10 -0.43
CA ARG A 167 -10.88 13.33 -0.16
C ARG A 167 -10.27 13.31 1.25
N GLU A 168 -11.05 12.91 2.25
CA GLU A 168 -10.58 12.74 3.63
C GLU A 168 -9.46 11.69 3.71
N SER A 169 -9.66 10.51 3.11
CA SER A 169 -8.66 9.43 3.11
C SER A 169 -7.33 9.85 2.50
N LEU A 170 -7.37 10.54 1.35
CA LEU A 170 -6.17 11.09 0.71
C LEU A 170 -5.49 12.14 1.59
N THR A 171 -6.28 12.98 2.27
CA THR A 171 -5.76 13.99 3.20
C THR A 171 -5.07 13.35 4.40
N ILE A 172 -5.65 12.28 4.97
CA ILE A 172 -5.03 11.51 6.06
C ILE A 172 -3.70 10.91 5.59
N LEU A 173 -3.68 10.28 4.40
CA LEU A 173 -2.45 9.71 3.81
C LEU A 173 -1.37 10.77 3.52
N ALA A 174 -1.78 11.99 3.18
CA ALA A 174 -0.88 13.11 2.92
C ALA A 174 -0.34 13.76 4.18
N ARG A 175 -1.07 13.71 5.30
CA ARG A 175 -0.72 14.38 6.57
C ARG A 175 -0.18 13.45 7.66
N SER A 176 -0.41 12.15 7.56
CA SER A 176 0.12 11.16 8.51
C SER A 176 1.59 10.90 8.25
N ARG A 177 2.44 11.19 9.24
CA ARG A 177 3.89 11.03 9.11
C ARG A 177 4.34 9.61 9.41
N ILE A 178 5.23 9.10 8.57
CA ILE A 178 5.87 7.79 8.68
C ILE A 178 7.38 8.01 8.76
N ILE A 179 7.97 7.53 9.85
CA ILE A 179 9.42 7.61 10.09
C ILE A 179 9.94 6.18 10.19
N ILE A 180 10.83 5.80 9.27
CA ILE A 180 11.51 4.50 9.28
C ILE A 180 12.98 4.76 9.61
N SER A 181 13.48 4.07 10.62
CA SER A 181 14.88 4.11 11.04
C SER A 181 15.45 2.70 11.07
N THR A 182 16.75 2.58 10.82
CA THR A 182 17.45 1.31 11.04
C THR A 182 17.41 0.95 12.53
N GLY A 183 17.20 -0.32 12.86
CA GLY A 183 17.39 -0.78 14.23
C GLY A 183 18.83 -0.55 14.68
N GLY A 184 19.03 -0.18 15.94
CA GLY A 184 20.39 -0.16 16.51
C GLY A 184 20.99 -1.57 16.45
N SER A 185 22.27 -1.69 16.13
CA SER A 185 23.00 -2.96 16.22
C SER A 185 22.87 -3.51 17.65
N ALA A 186 22.50 -4.79 17.78
CA ALA A 186 22.47 -5.50 19.05
C ALA A 186 23.89 -5.87 19.53
N GLU A 187 24.81 -4.90 19.54
CA GLU A 187 26.05 -5.04 20.31
C GLU A 187 25.75 -4.69 21.78
N PRO A 188 25.96 -5.62 22.74
CA PRO A 188 25.81 -5.32 24.15
C PRO A 188 26.68 -4.11 24.52
N GLY A 189 26.06 -3.03 24.99
CA GLY A 189 26.78 -1.85 25.50
C GLY A 189 26.83 -0.61 24.59
N LYS A 190 26.41 -0.68 23.31
CA LYS A 190 26.29 0.51 22.45
C LYS A 190 24.84 0.85 22.16
N LYS A 191 24.33 1.92 22.79
CA LYS A 191 23.05 2.55 22.40
C LYS A 191 23.23 3.25 21.04
N SER A 192 23.24 2.49 19.95
CA SER A 192 23.20 3.08 18.60
C SER A 192 21.81 3.70 18.40
N ARG A 193 21.75 5.04 18.34
CA ARG A 193 20.56 5.75 17.88
C ARG A 193 20.48 5.48 16.38
N GLY A 194 19.64 4.51 16.01
CA GLY A 194 19.43 4.11 14.61
C GLY A 194 19.29 5.31 13.67
N GLN A 195 19.83 5.18 12.47
CA GLN A 195 19.81 6.26 11.47
C GLN A 195 18.41 6.33 10.86
N ASN A 196 17.83 7.54 10.78
CA ASN A 196 16.59 7.74 10.03
C ASN A 196 16.86 7.43 8.56
N LEU A 197 16.18 6.40 8.04
CA LEU A 197 16.23 6.00 6.64
C LEU A 197 15.21 6.80 5.81
N LEU A 198 14.06 7.10 6.41
CA LEU A 198 12.96 7.82 5.78
C LEU A 198 12.18 8.61 6.83
N GLU A 199 11.81 9.84 6.48
CA GLU A 199 10.80 10.63 7.17
C GLU A 199 9.91 11.30 6.12
N SER A 200 8.68 10.82 5.96
CA SER A 200 7.78 11.23 4.87
C SER A 200 6.32 10.86 5.20
N THR A 201 5.37 11.24 4.35
CA THR A 201 4.00 10.71 4.36
C THR A 201 3.79 9.75 3.18
N ALA A 202 2.61 9.12 3.06
CA ALA A 202 2.31 8.28 1.89
C ALA A 202 2.25 9.13 0.61
N PHE A 203 1.68 10.34 0.73
CA PHE A 203 1.58 11.34 -0.34
C PHE A 203 2.15 12.69 0.10
N PRO A 204 3.47 12.92 -0.01
CA PRO A 204 4.13 14.13 0.50
C PRO A 204 3.58 15.43 -0.08
N VAL A 205 3.08 15.36 -1.32
CA VAL A 205 2.35 16.44 -1.97
C VAL A 205 0.99 15.90 -2.38
N LEU A 206 -0.06 16.62 -2.04
CA LEU A 206 -1.42 16.38 -2.49
C LEU A 206 -2.03 17.73 -2.87
N ALA A 207 -2.46 17.86 -4.11
CA ALA A 207 -3.19 19.03 -4.60
C ALA A 207 -4.55 18.56 -5.12
N ILE A 208 -5.62 19.10 -4.54
CA ILE A 208 -6.99 18.88 -4.98
C ILE A 208 -7.55 20.27 -5.30
N ARG A 209 -7.62 20.63 -6.59
CA ARG A 209 -8.22 21.90 -7.00
C ARG A 209 -9.72 21.71 -7.20
N SER A 210 -10.51 22.44 -6.43
CA SER A 210 -11.92 22.68 -6.76
C SER A 210 -11.98 23.96 -7.61
N ARG A 211 -12.62 23.89 -8.79
CA ARG A 211 -12.90 25.08 -9.61
C ARG A 211 -14.40 25.38 -9.54
N PRO A 212 -14.84 26.23 -8.60
CA PRO A 212 -16.26 26.59 -8.44
C PRO A 212 -16.83 27.41 -9.61
N ASP A 213 -15.99 27.83 -10.56
CA ASP A 213 -16.26 28.77 -11.65
C ASP A 213 -16.45 28.09 -13.03
N LEU A 214 -16.36 26.74 -13.10
CA LEU A 214 -16.57 25.95 -14.33
C LEU A 214 -17.79 25.04 -14.26
N VAL A 215 -18.84 25.48 -13.56
CA VAL A 215 -20.06 24.68 -13.34
C VAL A 215 -20.91 24.59 -14.62
N ASP A 216 -20.82 25.57 -15.51
CA ASP A 216 -21.82 25.76 -16.57
C ASP A 216 -21.35 25.54 -18.01
N GLU A 217 -20.04 25.43 -18.29
CA GLU A 217 -19.56 25.15 -19.64
C GLU A 217 -18.37 24.17 -19.61
N ASP A 218 -18.63 22.94 -20.08
CA ASP A 218 -17.66 21.85 -20.30
C ASP A 218 -16.79 21.42 -19.10
N GLY A 219 -17.41 20.68 -18.17
CA GLY A 219 -16.76 19.61 -17.42
C GLY A 219 -15.41 19.99 -16.78
N GLY A 220 -15.40 21.04 -15.96
CA GLY A 220 -14.21 21.55 -15.27
C GLY A 220 -13.40 20.44 -14.62
N VAL A 221 -12.25 20.11 -15.23
CA VAL A 221 -11.34 19.08 -14.72
C VAL A 221 -10.72 19.61 -13.43
N GLU A 222 -11.15 19.06 -12.29
CA GLU A 222 -10.41 19.16 -11.04
C GLU A 222 -8.99 18.61 -11.29
N GLU A 223 -7.99 19.47 -11.51
CA GLU A 223 -6.61 19.01 -11.61
C GLU A 223 -6.18 18.54 -10.22
N THR A 224 -6.33 17.24 -9.97
CA THR A 224 -5.92 16.56 -8.75
C THR A 224 -4.66 15.76 -9.03
N TYR A 225 -3.63 15.99 -8.22
CA TYR A 225 -2.38 15.24 -8.31
C TYR A 225 -1.80 14.97 -6.93
N LEU A 226 -0.97 13.92 -6.87
CA LEU A 226 -0.17 13.60 -5.70
C LEU A 226 1.25 13.22 -6.10
N GLU A 227 2.20 13.40 -5.18
CA GLU A 227 3.52 12.80 -5.26
C GLU A 227 3.56 11.54 -4.40
N PHE A 228 4.23 10.48 -4.88
CA PHE A 228 4.42 9.27 -4.11
C PHE A 228 5.54 9.43 -3.08
N ASN A 229 5.44 8.67 -1.98
CA ASN A 229 6.51 8.52 -0.99
C ASN A 229 7.89 8.27 -1.65
N PRO A 230 9.00 8.81 -1.11
CA PRO A 230 10.34 8.61 -1.66
C PRO A 230 10.76 7.14 -1.83
N LEU A 231 10.32 6.22 -0.95
CA LEU A 231 10.59 4.78 -1.12
C LEU A 231 9.87 4.21 -2.35
N VAL A 232 8.68 4.71 -2.65
CA VAL A 232 7.94 4.32 -3.87
C VAL A 232 8.64 4.89 -5.10
N SER A 233 9.04 6.17 -5.07
CA SER A 233 9.78 6.80 -6.17
C SER A 233 11.11 6.09 -6.45
N ALA A 234 11.86 5.75 -5.39
CA ALA A 234 13.10 4.97 -5.48
C ALA A 234 12.86 3.57 -6.04
N ALA A 235 11.84 2.86 -5.56
CA ALA A 235 11.49 1.54 -6.08
C ALA A 235 11.14 1.59 -7.58
N ILE A 236 10.44 2.62 -8.04
CA ILE A 236 10.15 2.81 -9.48
C ILE A 236 11.45 3.04 -10.25
N ARG A 237 12.31 3.96 -9.79
CA ARG A 237 13.61 4.25 -10.40
C ARG A 237 14.50 3.01 -10.52
N ASP A 238 14.49 2.17 -9.48
CA ASP A 238 15.39 1.03 -9.33
C ASP A 238 14.77 -0.29 -9.86
N LEU A 239 13.55 -0.25 -10.40
CA LEU A 239 12.74 -1.41 -10.80
C LEU A 239 12.53 -2.43 -9.66
N GLU A 240 12.51 -1.97 -8.42
CA GLU A 240 12.28 -2.76 -7.21
C GLU A 240 10.78 -2.84 -6.84
N PHE A 241 9.95 -3.03 -7.86
CA PHE A 241 8.51 -3.27 -7.75
C PHE A 241 8.14 -4.53 -8.52
N LYS A 242 7.03 -5.17 -8.11
CA LYS A 242 6.53 -6.36 -8.80
C LYS A 242 5.00 -6.42 -8.87
N PRO A 243 4.43 -6.90 -9.99
CA PRO A 243 3.00 -7.12 -10.07
C PRO A 243 2.53 -8.17 -9.07
N VAL A 244 1.44 -7.86 -8.38
CA VAL A 244 0.68 -8.76 -7.49
C VAL A 244 -0.80 -8.66 -7.82
N SER A 245 -1.60 -9.64 -7.39
CA SER A 245 -3.04 -9.64 -7.65
C SER A 245 -3.74 -8.56 -6.85
N TYR A 246 -4.16 -7.51 -7.54
CA TYR A 246 -5.05 -6.49 -7.00
C TYR A 246 -6.41 -7.09 -6.65
N ALA A 247 -6.89 -8.07 -7.43
CA ALA A 247 -8.14 -8.75 -7.16
C ALA A 247 -8.12 -9.45 -5.77
N TRP A 248 -7.06 -10.18 -5.42
CA TRP A 248 -6.93 -10.76 -4.08
C TRP A 248 -6.80 -9.70 -3.00
N LEU A 249 -5.98 -8.66 -3.22
CA LEU A 249 -5.86 -7.55 -2.26
C LEU A 249 -7.21 -6.91 -1.95
N MET A 250 -8.11 -6.80 -2.92
CA MET A 250 -9.43 -6.19 -2.71
C MET A 250 -10.46 -7.15 -2.08
N LYS A 251 -10.33 -8.46 -2.29
CA LYS A 251 -11.19 -9.48 -1.68
C LYS A 251 -10.86 -9.74 -0.22
N LEU A 252 -9.56 -9.71 0.13
CA LEU A 252 -9.09 -9.91 1.49
C LEU A 252 -9.53 -8.72 2.37
N LYS A 253 -10.61 -8.92 3.13
CA LYS A 253 -11.17 -7.89 4.02
C LYS A 253 -10.15 -7.51 5.10
N SER A 254 -9.62 -8.50 5.82
CA SER A 254 -8.69 -8.22 6.92
C SER A 254 -7.40 -7.55 6.41
N PRO A 255 -6.97 -6.44 7.03
CA PRO A 255 -5.68 -5.82 6.72
C PRO A 255 -4.50 -6.75 7.02
N VAL A 256 -4.66 -7.64 8.00
CA VAL A 256 -3.65 -8.65 8.35
C VAL A 256 -3.52 -9.69 7.24
N SER A 257 -4.64 -10.11 6.64
CA SER A 257 -4.62 -11.02 5.49
C SER A 257 -3.95 -10.38 4.27
N ARG A 258 -4.23 -9.09 3.99
CA ARG A 258 -3.56 -8.34 2.91
C ARG A 258 -2.05 -8.23 3.15
N TRP A 259 -1.64 -7.97 4.39
CA TRP A 259 -0.23 -7.96 4.77
C TRP A 259 0.41 -9.35 4.58
N LEU A 260 -0.26 -10.42 5.02
CA LEU A 260 0.24 -11.79 4.88
C LEU A 260 0.37 -12.19 3.40
N TYR A 261 -0.60 -11.83 2.56
CA TYR A 261 -0.52 -12.02 1.12
C TYR A 261 0.72 -11.32 0.51
N ASN A 262 0.96 -10.05 0.87
CA ASN A 262 2.14 -9.33 0.40
C ASN A 262 3.44 -9.96 0.90
N ARG A 263 3.47 -10.41 2.16
CA ARG A 263 4.63 -11.09 2.76
C ARG A 263 4.94 -12.38 2.01
N LEU A 264 3.95 -13.25 1.82
CA LEU A 264 4.12 -14.49 1.07
C LEU A 264 4.53 -14.23 -0.38
N SER A 265 3.99 -13.17 -1.01
CA SER A 265 4.41 -12.77 -2.36
C SER A 265 5.89 -12.37 -2.42
N ILE A 266 6.48 -11.95 -1.30
CA ILE A 266 7.93 -11.68 -1.19
C ILE A 266 8.71 -12.95 -0.86
N GLU A 267 8.18 -13.78 0.02
CA GLU A 267 8.82 -15.03 0.44
C GLU A 267 8.99 -16.02 -0.72
N TYR A 268 7.94 -16.23 -1.50
CA TYR A 268 7.95 -17.13 -2.65
C TYR A 268 8.48 -16.48 -3.93
N ASP A 269 9.07 -15.28 -3.83
CA ASP A 269 9.52 -14.51 -4.99
C ASP A 269 10.59 -15.22 -5.81
N THR A 270 11.32 -16.19 -5.23
CA THR A 270 12.31 -17.04 -5.93
C THR A 270 11.94 -18.52 -5.89
N ALA A 271 10.73 -18.88 -5.46
CA ALA A 271 10.32 -20.27 -5.40
C ALA A 271 10.16 -20.89 -6.80
N ASP A 272 10.47 -22.18 -6.87
CA ASP A 272 10.25 -23.06 -8.01
C ASP A 272 8.93 -23.85 -7.84
N ASP A 273 8.66 -24.82 -8.72
CA ASP A 273 7.39 -25.59 -8.66
C ASP A 273 7.27 -26.44 -7.38
N ASP A 274 8.39 -26.88 -6.79
CA ASP A 274 8.44 -27.59 -5.50
C ASP A 274 8.59 -26.62 -4.31
N ALA A 275 7.80 -25.55 -4.30
CA ALA A 275 7.83 -24.53 -3.25
C ALA A 275 7.50 -25.15 -1.89
N LYS A 276 8.46 -25.10 -0.96
CA LYS A 276 8.29 -25.66 0.39
C LYS A 276 7.34 -24.81 1.23
N PRO A 277 6.54 -25.42 2.12
CA PRO A 277 5.75 -24.69 3.10
C PRO A 277 6.62 -23.77 3.96
N VAL A 278 6.02 -22.66 4.39
CA VAL A 278 6.69 -21.66 5.25
C VAL A 278 6.01 -21.63 6.61
N SER A 279 6.83 -21.69 7.66
CA SER A 279 6.37 -21.54 9.03
C SER A 279 6.39 -20.07 9.46
N ILE A 280 5.32 -19.63 10.13
CA ILE A 280 5.24 -18.30 10.73
C ILE A 280 4.44 -18.36 12.04
N SER A 281 4.97 -17.74 13.09
CA SER A 281 4.26 -17.67 14.38
C SER A 281 3.18 -16.59 14.39
N ALA A 282 2.13 -16.78 15.19
CA ALA A 282 1.13 -15.74 15.43
C ALA A 282 1.76 -14.45 15.96
N ASP A 283 2.79 -14.54 16.81
CA ASP A 283 3.50 -13.38 17.36
C ASP A 283 4.26 -12.61 16.28
N GLU A 284 4.84 -13.31 15.31
CA GLU A 284 5.48 -12.67 14.19
C GLU A 284 4.48 -11.92 13.30
N ILE A 285 3.29 -12.49 13.08
CA ILE A 285 2.20 -11.82 12.36
C ILE A 285 1.76 -10.57 13.14
N ILE A 286 1.53 -10.68 14.44
CA ILE A 286 1.10 -9.57 15.31
C ILE A 286 2.11 -8.43 15.24
N LYS A 287 3.39 -8.75 15.49
CA LYS A 287 4.49 -7.78 15.53
C LYS A 287 4.64 -7.02 14.21
N ASN A 288 4.61 -7.73 13.08
CA ASN A 288 5.00 -7.13 11.79
C ASN A 288 3.82 -6.61 10.96
N SER A 289 2.58 -7.05 11.20
CA SER A 289 1.40 -6.59 10.44
C SER A 289 0.85 -5.23 10.90
N GLY A 290 1.20 -4.80 12.12
CA GLY A 290 0.66 -3.59 12.71
C GLY A 290 -0.76 -3.74 13.26
N MET A 291 -1.26 -4.98 13.38
CA MET A 291 -2.52 -5.24 14.07
C MET A 291 -2.44 -4.86 15.56
N ASN A 292 -3.57 -4.42 16.11
CA ASN A 292 -3.67 -4.19 17.54
C ASN A 292 -3.89 -5.52 18.27
N GLU A 293 -3.31 -5.64 19.45
CA GLU A 293 -3.56 -6.77 20.34
C GLU A 293 -4.85 -6.54 21.13
N TRP A 294 -5.61 -7.61 21.30
CA TRP A 294 -6.77 -7.64 22.18
C TRP A 294 -6.34 -7.86 23.63
N SER A 295 -7.18 -7.42 24.56
CA SER A 295 -6.94 -7.61 26.01
C SER A 295 -6.79 -9.08 26.40
N ARG A 296 -7.45 -9.98 25.66
CA ARG A 296 -7.37 -11.43 25.84
C ARG A 296 -6.57 -12.04 24.71
N ARG A 297 -5.47 -12.73 25.06
CA ARG A 297 -4.61 -13.46 24.12
C ARG A 297 -5.37 -14.37 23.16
N ARG A 298 -6.38 -15.10 23.67
CA ARG A 298 -7.24 -15.97 22.86
C ARG A 298 -7.95 -15.20 21.73
N ASP A 299 -8.41 -13.99 22.00
CA ASP A 299 -9.12 -13.17 21.02
C ASP A 299 -8.15 -12.65 19.96
N THR A 300 -6.94 -12.25 20.34
CA THR A 300 -5.85 -11.92 19.40
C THR A 300 -5.52 -13.11 18.49
N LEU A 301 -5.28 -14.29 19.07
CA LEU A 301 -4.96 -15.51 18.31
C LEU A 301 -6.10 -15.93 17.37
N ARG A 302 -7.36 -15.72 17.77
CA ARG A 302 -8.52 -15.96 16.91
C ARG A 302 -8.52 -15.04 15.70
N VAL A 303 -8.18 -13.76 15.86
CA VAL A 303 -8.12 -12.81 14.74
C VAL A 303 -6.97 -13.14 13.79
N VAL A 304 -5.79 -13.50 14.32
CA VAL A 304 -4.68 -13.98 13.49
C VAL A 304 -5.09 -15.23 12.71
N THR A 305 -5.71 -16.20 13.38
CA THR A 305 -6.18 -17.43 12.75
C THR A 305 -7.19 -17.15 11.64
N ALA A 306 -8.17 -16.27 11.88
CA ALA A 306 -9.14 -15.87 10.85
C ALA A 306 -8.46 -15.17 9.66
N ALA A 307 -7.38 -14.42 9.90
CA ALA A 307 -6.62 -13.79 8.83
C ALA A 307 -5.87 -14.80 7.96
N VAL A 308 -5.33 -15.87 8.56
CA VAL A 308 -4.68 -16.99 7.86
C VAL A 308 -5.71 -17.83 7.10
N ASP A 309 -6.82 -18.18 7.75
CA ASP A 309 -7.89 -18.98 7.14
C ASP A 309 -8.47 -18.27 5.90
N ALA A 310 -8.58 -16.94 5.92
CA ALA A 310 -9.02 -16.16 4.75
C ALA A 310 -8.11 -16.32 3.51
N LEU A 311 -6.82 -16.65 3.67
CA LEU A 311 -5.94 -16.94 2.54
C LEU A 311 -6.22 -18.34 1.96
N VAL A 312 -6.59 -19.30 2.80
CA VAL A 312 -7.04 -20.63 2.36
C VAL A 312 -8.36 -20.50 1.60
N ASP A 313 -9.32 -19.76 2.16
CA ASP A 313 -10.65 -19.54 1.57
C ASP A 313 -10.57 -18.89 0.16
N GLU A 314 -9.62 -17.98 -0.05
CA GLU A 314 -9.40 -17.32 -1.35
C GLU A 314 -8.50 -18.12 -2.33
N GLY A 315 -8.08 -19.32 -1.93
CA GLY A 315 -7.22 -20.22 -2.70
C GLY A 315 -5.82 -19.67 -2.93
N ILE A 316 -5.32 -18.84 -2.00
CA ILE A 316 -3.93 -18.35 -1.98
C ILE A 316 -3.03 -19.41 -1.34
N LEU A 317 -3.54 -20.11 -0.33
CA LEU A 317 -2.92 -21.26 0.30
C LEU A 317 -3.77 -22.50 0.00
N ASP A 318 -3.13 -23.64 -0.19
CA ASP A 318 -3.84 -24.93 -0.26
C ASP A 318 -4.23 -25.39 1.15
N ILE A 319 -3.33 -25.19 2.13
CA ILE A 319 -3.57 -25.51 3.54
C ILE A 319 -2.74 -24.62 4.45
N ALA A 320 -3.23 -24.42 5.67
CA ALA A 320 -2.52 -23.80 6.78
C ALA A 320 -2.65 -24.67 8.04
N ASP A 321 -1.64 -25.49 8.31
CA ASP A 321 -1.61 -26.32 9.52
C ASP A 321 -1.31 -25.46 10.75
N LYS A 322 -1.89 -25.85 11.89
CA LYS A 322 -1.84 -25.09 13.15
C LYS A 322 -1.19 -25.92 14.24
N GLU A 323 0.00 -25.51 14.67
CA GLU A 323 0.72 -26.11 15.78
C GLU A 323 0.48 -25.27 17.04
N TYR A 324 -0.08 -25.90 18.09
CA TYR A 324 -0.49 -25.20 19.30
C TYR A 324 0.51 -25.40 20.43
N THR A 325 1.05 -24.30 20.94
CA THR A 325 1.77 -24.31 22.22
C THR A 325 0.80 -24.00 23.36
N LYS A 326 0.69 -24.92 24.32
CA LYS A 326 -0.23 -24.81 25.46
C LYS A 326 0.52 -24.63 26.78
N VAL A 327 0.03 -23.74 27.63
CA VAL A 327 0.43 -23.63 29.04
C VAL A 327 -0.77 -24.06 29.88
N GLY A 328 -0.70 -25.27 30.42
CA GLY A 328 -1.85 -25.94 31.04
C GLY A 328 -2.98 -26.16 30.01
N LYS A 329 -4.18 -25.63 30.28
CA LYS A 329 -5.34 -25.71 29.36
C LYS A 329 -5.42 -24.53 28.37
N ARG A 330 -4.57 -23.51 28.52
CA ARG A 330 -4.61 -22.29 27.72
C ARG A 330 -3.70 -22.43 26.50
N ILE A 331 -4.22 -22.06 25.32
CA ILE A 331 -3.39 -21.87 24.11
C ILE A 331 -2.62 -20.55 24.29
N ASP A 332 -1.30 -20.63 24.25
CA ASP A 332 -0.41 -19.50 24.49
C ASP A 332 0.15 -18.93 23.17
N ALA A 333 0.51 -19.82 22.26
CA ALA A 333 0.98 -19.50 20.93
C ALA A 333 0.44 -20.48 19.87
N ILE A 334 0.44 -20.03 18.62
CA ILE A 334 0.11 -20.82 17.44
C ILE A 334 1.21 -20.57 16.42
N ASP A 335 1.79 -21.64 15.90
CA ASP A 335 2.66 -21.62 14.73
C ASP A 335 1.87 -22.14 13.53
N TYR A 336 1.95 -21.42 12.41
CA TYR A 336 1.26 -21.78 11.18
C TYR A 336 2.25 -22.32 10.16
N VAL A 337 1.98 -23.49 9.59
CA VAL A 337 2.71 -24.04 8.45
C VAL A 337 1.88 -23.78 7.20
N LEU A 338 2.33 -22.84 6.36
CA LEU A 338 1.58 -22.31 5.23
C LEU A 338 2.04 -22.95 3.93
N THR A 339 1.18 -23.77 3.33
CA THR A 339 1.44 -24.41 2.03
C THR A 339 0.82 -23.57 0.91
N PRO A 340 1.63 -23.02 -0.02
CA PRO A 340 1.14 -22.15 -1.07
C PRO A 340 0.32 -22.94 -2.10
N SER A 341 -0.74 -22.34 -2.65
CA SER A 341 -1.45 -22.96 -3.76
C SER A 341 -0.70 -22.79 -5.07
N GLN A 342 -0.91 -23.72 -6.01
CA GLN A 342 -0.34 -23.60 -7.36
C GLN A 342 -0.76 -22.28 -8.02
N LYS A 343 -2.02 -21.87 -7.84
CA LYS A 343 -2.56 -20.61 -8.36
C LYS A 343 -1.83 -19.38 -7.84
N PHE A 344 -1.46 -19.39 -6.55
CA PHE A 344 -0.65 -18.33 -5.97
C PHE A 344 0.77 -18.33 -6.52
N LEU A 345 1.42 -19.50 -6.62
CA LEU A 345 2.75 -19.61 -7.20
C LEU A 345 2.78 -19.15 -8.66
N ASP A 346 1.76 -19.47 -9.45
CA ASP A 346 1.63 -19.00 -10.84
C ASP A 346 1.53 -17.46 -10.90
N GLN A 347 0.77 -16.84 -9.99
CA GLN A 347 0.69 -15.39 -9.88
C GLN A 347 2.04 -14.76 -9.50
N VAL A 348 2.79 -15.36 -8.57
CA VAL A 348 4.13 -14.88 -8.20
C VAL A 348 5.11 -15.03 -9.37
N ARG A 349 5.11 -16.18 -10.06
CA ARG A 349 5.95 -16.42 -11.24
C ARG A 349 5.62 -15.42 -12.36
N ARG A 350 4.35 -15.09 -12.56
CA ARG A 350 3.93 -14.04 -13.52
C ARG A 350 4.51 -12.68 -13.14
N GLY A 351 4.46 -12.30 -11.87
CA GLY A 351 5.08 -11.06 -11.37
C GLY A 351 6.58 -11.03 -11.63
N ARG A 352 7.30 -12.12 -11.29
CA ARG A 352 8.74 -12.29 -11.55
C ARG A 352 9.08 -12.12 -13.02
N ARG A 353 8.31 -12.74 -13.93
CA ARG A 353 8.52 -12.61 -15.39
C ARG A 353 8.44 -11.16 -15.87
N VAL A 354 7.45 -10.39 -15.39
CA VAL A 354 7.33 -8.96 -15.72
C VAL A 354 8.53 -8.18 -15.20
N GLN A 355 8.96 -8.44 -13.96
CA GLN A 355 10.11 -7.76 -13.37
C GLN A 355 11.41 -8.05 -14.14
N THR A 356 11.70 -9.32 -14.44
CA THR A 356 12.88 -9.71 -15.24
C THR A 356 12.86 -9.05 -16.62
N THR A 357 11.69 -9.07 -17.29
CA THR A 357 11.52 -8.42 -18.60
C THR A 357 11.81 -6.91 -18.53
N ASN A 358 11.33 -6.24 -17.47
CA ASN A 358 11.60 -4.82 -17.25
C ASN A 358 13.09 -4.55 -17.04
N ILE A 359 13.76 -5.35 -16.20
CA ILE A 359 15.19 -5.22 -15.93
C ILE A 359 16.00 -5.41 -17.21
N ASP A 360 15.70 -6.43 -18.01
CA ASP A 360 16.41 -6.72 -19.25
C ASP A 360 16.21 -5.63 -20.30
N LEU A 361 15.01 -5.06 -20.39
CA LEU A 361 14.75 -3.91 -21.27
C LEU A 361 15.52 -2.68 -20.81
N LEU A 362 15.53 -2.38 -19.52
CA LEU A 362 16.29 -1.24 -18.99
C LEU A 362 17.78 -1.40 -19.27
N LYS A 363 18.36 -2.59 -19.04
CA LYS A 363 19.76 -2.91 -19.36
C LYS A 363 20.10 -2.66 -20.83
N GLN A 364 19.19 -2.95 -21.75
CA GLN A 364 19.37 -2.68 -23.17
C GLN A 364 19.31 -1.20 -23.52
N ILE A 365 18.53 -0.41 -22.78
CA ILE A 365 18.44 1.05 -22.96
C ILE A 365 19.71 1.74 -22.43
N VAL A 366 20.20 1.33 -21.25
CA VAL A 366 21.34 2.00 -20.60
C VAL A 366 22.72 1.43 -20.97
N GLY A 367 22.76 0.25 -21.59
CA GLY A 367 23.98 -0.45 -21.99
C GLY A 367 24.77 -1.01 -20.81
N ASN A 368 24.53 -2.27 -20.44
CA ASN A 368 25.26 -3.09 -19.42
C ASN A 368 25.61 -2.47 -18.05
N ALA A 369 25.31 -1.19 -17.78
CA ALA A 369 25.37 -0.60 -16.46
C ALA A 369 24.35 -1.32 -15.56
N MET A 370 24.80 -1.80 -14.39
CA MET A 370 23.95 -2.62 -13.51
C MET A 370 22.68 -1.90 -13.05
N ARG A 371 22.77 -0.57 -12.79
CA ARG A 371 21.64 0.30 -12.40
C ARG A 371 21.93 1.74 -12.84
N PRO A 372 20.95 2.49 -13.39
CA PRO A 372 21.13 3.90 -13.68
C PRO A 372 21.12 4.74 -12.40
N ASP A 373 21.93 5.80 -12.36
CA ASP A 373 21.99 6.75 -11.21
C ASP A 373 20.70 7.57 -11.04
N GLY A 374 19.77 7.48 -12.00
CA GLY A 374 18.54 8.26 -12.05
C GLY A 374 17.50 7.71 -13.03
N PHE A 375 16.42 8.47 -13.20
CA PHE A 375 15.43 8.20 -14.23
C PHE A 375 16.04 8.42 -15.63
N VAL A 376 15.89 7.42 -16.51
CA VAL A 376 16.47 7.46 -17.85
C VAL A 376 15.49 8.17 -18.79
N PRO A 377 15.80 9.39 -19.27
CA PRO A 377 14.90 10.13 -20.14
C PRO A 377 14.74 9.44 -21.49
N LEU A 378 13.51 9.41 -22.00
CA LEU A 378 13.18 8.91 -23.34
C LEU A 378 12.44 9.97 -24.16
N LYS A 379 12.77 10.05 -25.44
CA LYS A 379 11.99 10.76 -26.45
C LYS A 379 10.68 10.01 -26.71
N THR A 380 9.70 10.70 -27.29
CA THR A 380 8.37 10.13 -27.57
C THR A 380 8.43 8.86 -28.43
N GLY A 381 9.27 8.83 -29.46
CA GLY A 381 9.44 7.63 -30.33
C GLY A 381 10.03 6.44 -29.58
N GLU A 382 11.08 6.67 -28.79
CA GLU A 382 11.72 5.64 -27.95
C GLU A 382 10.74 5.09 -26.91
N ALA A 383 9.91 5.97 -26.32
CA ALA A 383 8.88 5.57 -25.38
C ALA A 383 7.82 4.64 -25.98
N VAL A 384 7.45 4.83 -27.26
CA VAL A 384 6.54 3.92 -27.97
C VAL A 384 7.24 2.60 -28.28
N GLU A 385 8.50 2.66 -28.71
CA GLU A 385 9.28 1.46 -29.01
C GLU A 385 9.49 0.56 -27.79
N VAL A 386 9.80 1.15 -26.62
CA VAL A 386 9.93 0.41 -25.35
C VAL A 386 8.63 -0.31 -24.98
N ARG A 387 7.46 0.35 -25.14
CA ARG A 387 6.15 -0.28 -24.90
C ARG A 387 5.92 -1.46 -25.83
N ASN A 388 6.17 -1.28 -27.12
CA ASN A 388 5.96 -2.33 -28.12
C ASN A 388 6.89 -3.53 -27.88
N LYS A 389 8.17 -3.28 -27.62
CA LYS A 389 9.16 -4.31 -27.28
C LYS A 389 8.76 -5.07 -26.01
N ARG A 390 8.30 -4.37 -24.98
CA ARG A 390 7.82 -4.98 -23.74
C ARG A 390 6.59 -5.84 -23.96
N ALA A 391 5.57 -5.31 -24.64
CA ALA A 391 4.34 -6.05 -24.94
C ALA A 391 4.65 -7.33 -25.72
N LYS A 392 5.54 -7.25 -26.73
CA LYS A 392 5.99 -8.40 -27.50
C LYS A 392 6.69 -9.45 -26.61
N ARG A 393 7.65 -9.05 -25.77
CA ARG A 393 8.35 -9.98 -24.86
C ARG A 393 7.42 -10.68 -23.87
N LEU A 394 6.44 -9.95 -23.35
CA LEU A 394 5.46 -10.52 -22.43
C LEU A 394 4.46 -11.46 -23.14
N ALA A 395 4.23 -11.27 -24.45
CA ALA A 395 3.36 -12.11 -25.26
C ALA A 395 4.06 -13.37 -25.81
N ASP A 396 5.34 -13.26 -26.19
CA ASP A 396 6.12 -14.34 -26.83
C ASP A 396 6.54 -15.45 -25.84
N GLN A 397 6.34 -15.27 -24.54
CA GLN A 397 6.68 -16.26 -23.51
C GLN A 397 5.52 -17.23 -23.25
N PRO A 398 5.79 -18.53 -22.98
CA PRO A 398 4.77 -19.56 -22.85
C PRO A 398 3.72 -19.18 -21.80
N LYS A 399 2.45 -19.20 -22.23
CA LYS A 399 1.28 -19.03 -21.39
C LYS A 399 1.18 -20.24 -20.44
N ALA A 400 1.77 -20.14 -19.25
CA ALA A 400 1.39 -21.04 -18.15
C ALA A 400 -0.11 -20.83 -17.88
N GLU A 401 -0.90 -21.91 -17.81
CA GLU A 401 -2.36 -21.94 -17.83
C GLU A 401 -2.98 -20.71 -17.13
N GLN A 402 -3.45 -19.79 -17.97
CA GLN A 402 -3.69 -18.40 -17.59
C GLN A 402 -5.10 -18.23 -17.05
N GLY A 403 -5.22 -18.19 -15.72
CA GLY A 403 -6.39 -17.62 -15.06
C GLY A 403 -5.99 -16.35 -14.31
N SER A 404 -5.85 -15.21 -14.99
CA SER A 404 -5.86 -13.93 -14.27
C SER A 404 -7.19 -13.87 -13.51
N LEU A 405 -7.12 -13.79 -12.19
CA LEU A 405 -8.32 -13.69 -11.37
C LEU A 405 -9.13 -12.49 -11.83
N PRO A 406 -10.39 -12.68 -12.28
CA PRO A 406 -11.22 -11.56 -12.62
C PRO A 406 -11.41 -10.70 -11.37
N LEU A 407 -11.57 -9.40 -11.58
CA LEU A 407 -12.03 -8.51 -10.50
C LEU A 407 -13.31 -9.10 -9.89
N PRO A 408 -13.51 -8.96 -8.57
CA PRO A 408 -14.70 -9.49 -7.91
C PRO A 408 -15.96 -9.01 -8.66
N LYS A 409 -16.80 -9.96 -9.07
CA LYS A 409 -18.05 -9.67 -9.81
C LYS A 409 -19.08 -9.07 -8.84
N LYS A 410 -20.00 -8.26 -9.39
CA LYS A 410 -21.12 -7.65 -8.67
C LYS A 410 -22.07 -8.69 -8.09
#